data_AF-A0A368FX64-F1
#
_entry.id   AF-A0A368FX64-F1
#
_cell.length_a   1.000
_cell.length_b   1.000
_cell.length_c   1.000
_cell.angle_alpha   90.00
_cell.angle_beta   90.00
_cell.angle_gamma   90.00
#
_symmetry.space_group_name_H-M   'P 1'
#
loop_
_entity.id
_entity.type
_entity.pdbx_description
1 polymer ?
#
loop_
_entity_poly.entity_id
_entity_poly.type
_entity_poly.pdbx_seq_one_letter_code
_entity_poly.pdbx_strand_id
1 'polypeptide(L)'
;MELNSSCSRLATIDSSNLLQFFEVNEKDVSKISGMDVREVADLKWDEEQQDSIAYLSKQKLVVLRGKEAEEGISCDGYICSFRGLVVRTVLLDNFLLYKSGADRRFIIDSEIKVFMYMLFVPFKGH
;
A
#
# COMPACT_ATOMS: atom_id res chain seq x y z
N MET A 1 11.37 3.45 2.54
CA MET A 1 11.87 2.64 1.41
C MET A 1 11.67 1.18 1.74
N GLU A 2 11.10 0.38 0.84
CA GLU A 2 10.82 -1.03 1.07
C GLU A 2 10.86 -1.83 -0.25
N LEU A 3 11.37 -3.07 -0.17
CA LEU A 3 11.33 -4.05 -1.27
C LEU A 3 10.05 -4.88 -1.20
N ASN A 4 9.54 -5.28 -2.36
CA ASN A 4 8.44 -6.25 -2.41
C ASN A 4 8.90 -7.66 -1.99
N SER A 5 7.95 -8.57 -1.78
CA SER A 5 8.19 -9.95 -1.31
C SER A 5 9.15 -10.78 -2.18
N SER A 6 9.30 -10.42 -3.46
CA SER A 6 10.22 -11.09 -4.41
C SER A 6 11.55 -10.36 -4.61
N CYS A 7 11.79 -9.23 -3.92
CA CYS A 7 12.95 -8.35 -4.13
C CYS A 7 13.13 -7.85 -5.58
N SER A 8 12.07 -7.89 -6.39
CA SER A 8 12.08 -7.46 -7.79
C SER A 8 11.65 -6.00 -7.97
N ARG A 9 11.05 -5.39 -6.95
CA ARG A 9 10.63 -4.00 -6.98
C ARG A 9 10.92 -3.29 -5.67
N LEU A 10 11.27 -2.02 -5.78
CA LEU A 10 11.56 -1.10 -4.69
C LEU A 10 10.59 0.06 -4.74
N ALA A 11 10.00 0.39 -3.58
CA ALA A 11 9.24 1.61 -3.39
C ALA A 11 9.98 2.52 -2.40
N THR A 12 10.03 3.81 -2.69
CA THR A 12 10.65 4.80 -1.81
C THR A 12 9.81 6.07 -1.75
N ILE A 13 9.82 6.71 -0.59
CA ILE A 13 9.27 8.03 -0.36
C ILE A 13 10.47 8.94 -0.13
N ASP A 14 10.58 10.01 -0.91
CA ASP A 14 11.62 11.02 -0.73
C ASP A 14 11.25 12.08 0.33
N SER A 15 12.15 13.03 0.59
CA SER A 15 11.90 14.14 1.54
C SER A 15 10.78 15.09 1.10
N SER A 16 10.31 15.00 -0.14
CA SER A 16 9.18 15.76 -0.68
C SER A 16 7.86 14.97 -0.62
N ASN A 17 7.83 13.85 0.10
CA ASN A 17 6.69 12.94 0.20
C ASN A 17 6.23 12.42 -1.17
N LEU A 18 7.17 12.27 -2.11
CA LEU A 18 6.92 11.66 -3.41
C LEU A 18 7.26 10.17 -3.33
N LEU A 19 6.23 9.34 -3.49
CA LEU A 19 6.38 7.90 -3.67
C LEU A 19 6.80 7.62 -5.11
N GLN A 20 7.89 6.87 -5.26
CA GLN A 20 8.45 6.43 -6.53
C GLN A 20 8.72 4.93 -6.50
N PHE A 21 8.61 4.31 -7.68
CA PHE A 21 8.79 2.88 -7.88
C PHE A 21 9.97 2.58 -8.78
N PHE A 22 10.67 1.50 -8.49
CA PHE A 22 11.83 1.04 -9.25
C PHE A 22 11.74 -0.47 -9.46
N GLU A 23 12.11 -0.93 -10.65
CA GLU A 23 12.33 -2.34 -10.93
C GLU A 23 13.78 -2.69 -10.61
N VAL A 24 13.97 -3.76 -9.86
CA VAL A 24 15.27 -4.23 -9.38
C VAL A 24 15.59 -5.52 -10.10
N ASN A 25 16.65 -5.47 -10.91
CA ASN A 25 17.21 -6.63 -11.60
C ASN A 25 18.63 -6.88 -11.07
N GLU A 26 19.21 -8.06 -11.34
CA GLU A 26 20.55 -8.42 -10.87
C GLU A 26 21.65 -7.41 -11.27
N LYS A 27 21.44 -6.69 -12.39
CA LYS A 27 22.44 -5.83 -13.01
C LYS A 27 22.12 -4.35 -12.97
N ASP A 28 20.86 -3.99 -12.74
CA ASP A 28 20.40 -2.62 -12.90
C ASP A 28 19.15 -2.34 -12.06
N VAL A 29 18.93 -1.06 -11.74
CA VAL A 29 17.74 -0.57 -11.05
C VAL A 29 17.15 0.55 -11.88
N SER A 30 15.96 0.31 -12.44
CA SER A 30 15.31 1.24 -13.36
C SER A 30 14.08 1.87 -12.72
N LYS A 31 13.90 3.19 -12.89
CA LYS A 31 12.70 3.87 -12.38
C LYS A 31 11.47 3.53 -13.22
N ILE A 32 10.37 3.16 -12.58
CA ILE A 32 9.09 2.92 -13.25
C ILE A 32 8.38 4.27 -13.43
N SER A 33 8.38 4.77 -14.67
CA SER A 33 7.76 6.05 -15.02
C SER A 33 6.24 6.01 -14.95
N GLY A 34 5.62 7.13 -14.56
CA GLY A 34 4.16 7.31 -14.58
C GLY A 34 3.40 6.75 -13.37
N MET A 35 4.10 6.25 -12.35
CA MET A 35 3.53 5.72 -11.12
C MET A 35 3.82 6.58 -9.89
N ASP A 36 4.37 7.78 -10.09
CA ASP A 36 4.74 8.67 -8.99
C ASP A 36 3.48 9.18 -8.25
N VAL A 37 3.44 9.03 -6.92
CA VAL A 37 2.32 9.49 -6.08
C VAL A 37 2.82 10.56 -5.11
N ARG A 38 2.10 11.69 -5.03
CA ARG A 38 2.46 12.82 -4.17
C ARG A 38 1.79 12.73 -2.81
N GLU A 39 2.38 13.43 -1.84
CA GLU A 39 1.84 13.59 -0.49
C GLU A 39 1.61 12.24 0.21
N VAL A 40 2.55 11.31 0.00
CA VAL A 40 2.52 9.98 0.63
C VAL A 40 3.24 10.05 1.97
N ALA A 41 2.56 9.61 3.02
CA ALA A 41 3.06 9.60 4.39
C ALA A 41 3.65 8.24 4.80
N ASP A 42 3.12 7.15 4.24
CA ASP A 42 3.50 5.79 4.62
C ASP A 42 3.22 4.80 3.48
N LEU A 43 3.91 3.65 3.48
CA LEU A 43 3.70 2.57 2.52
C LEU A 43 4.00 1.20 3.11
N LYS A 44 3.40 0.17 2.52
CA LYS A 44 3.71 -1.23 2.83
C LYS A 44 3.43 -2.13 1.64
N TRP A 45 4.42 -2.92 1.21
CA TRP A 45 4.20 -3.98 0.22
C TRP A 45 3.33 -5.10 0.80
N ASP A 46 2.54 -5.73 -0.07
CA ASP A 46 1.81 -6.96 0.28
C ASP A 46 2.81 -8.11 0.50
N GLU A 47 2.70 -8.75 1.66
CA GLU A 47 3.53 -9.89 2.04
C GLU A 47 3.25 -11.13 1.18
N GLU A 48 2.05 -11.24 0.59
CA GLU A 48 1.61 -12.40 -0.21
C GLU A 48 1.61 -12.14 -1.72
N GLN A 49 1.54 -10.89 -2.15
CA GLN A 49 1.44 -10.53 -3.56
C GLN A 49 2.53 -9.55 -3.98
N GLN A 50 3.41 -9.99 -4.89
CA GLN A 50 4.55 -9.20 -5.34
C GLN A 50 4.20 -7.89 -6.07
N ASP A 51 2.97 -7.74 -6.55
CA ASP A 51 2.51 -6.61 -7.38
C ASP A 51 1.52 -5.69 -6.66
N SER A 52 1.33 -5.88 -5.35
CA SER A 52 0.36 -5.13 -4.55
C SER A 52 1.07 -4.32 -3.47
N ILE A 53 0.72 -3.05 -3.33
CA ILE A 53 1.26 -2.14 -2.31
C ILE A 53 0.14 -1.27 -1.74
N ALA A 54 0.14 -1.08 -0.43
CA ALA A 54 -0.69 -0.10 0.25
C ALA A 54 0.12 1.17 0.54
N TYR A 55 -0.49 2.33 0.38
CA TYR A 55 0.12 3.61 0.76
C TYR A 55 -0.92 4.55 1.37
N LEU A 56 -0.44 5.44 2.23
CA LEU A 56 -1.24 6.47 2.87
C LEU A 56 -0.98 7.82 2.22
N SER A 57 -1.99 8.43 1.61
CA SER A 57 -1.91 9.78 1.03
C SER A 57 -3.14 10.59 1.44
N LYS A 58 -2.94 11.81 1.96
CA LYS A 58 -4.04 12.71 2.39
C LYS A 58 -5.11 12.02 3.26
N GLN A 59 -4.71 11.25 4.27
CA GLN A 59 -5.62 10.47 5.15
C GLN A 59 -6.46 9.42 4.40
N LYS A 60 -6.01 9.01 3.21
CA LYS A 60 -6.60 7.90 2.47
C LYS A 60 -5.59 6.77 2.37
N LEU A 61 -6.01 5.60 2.84
CA LEU A 61 -5.33 4.36 2.56
C LEU A 61 -5.75 3.89 1.17
N VAL A 62 -4.79 3.76 0.27
CA VAL A 62 -5.00 3.34 -1.11
C VAL A 62 -4.16 2.10 -1.36
N VAL A 63 -4.74 1.13 -2.06
CA VAL A 63 -4.01 -0.03 -2.57
C VAL A 63 -3.77 0.16 -4.07
N LEU A 64 -2.54 -0.05 -4.49
CA LEU A 64 -2.13 -0.10 -5.89
C LEU A 64 -1.82 -1.55 -6.23
N ARG A 65 -2.51 -2.08 -7.25
CA ARG A 65 -2.25 -3.42 -7.82
C ARG A 65 -1.72 -3.26 -9.22
N GLY A 66 -0.45 -3.61 -9.43
CA GLY A 66 0.26 -3.31 -10.67
C GLY A 66 0.33 -1.81 -10.89
N LYS A 67 -0.49 -1.29 -11.82
CA LYS A 67 -0.58 0.14 -12.16
C LYS A 67 -1.94 0.75 -11.80
N GLU A 68 -2.84 -0.04 -11.23
CA GLU A 68 -4.23 0.36 -10.98
C GLU A 68 -4.39 0.67 -9.50
N ALA A 69 -4.77 1.92 -9.19
CA ALA A 69 -5.08 2.34 -7.84
C ALA A 69 -6.55 2.06 -7.54
N GLU A 70 -6.81 1.36 -6.45
CA GLU A 70 -8.15 1.14 -5.93
C GLU A 70 -8.74 2.40 -5.30
N GLU A 71 -10.04 2.37 -5.00
CA GLU A 71 -10.70 3.47 -4.29
C GLU A 71 -10.13 3.59 -2.87
N GLY A 72 -9.59 4.77 -2.56
CA GLY A 72 -9.01 5.04 -1.25
C GLY A 72 -10.05 5.11 -0.15
N ILE A 73 -9.78 4.42 0.97
CA ILE A 73 -10.59 4.47 2.18
C ILE A 73 -10.00 5.44 3.19
N SER A 74 -10.86 6.14 3.95
CA SER A 74 -10.39 7.03 5.01
C SER A 74 -9.59 6.27 6.06
N CYS A 75 -8.42 6.77 6.41
CA CYS A 75 -7.53 6.17 7.39
C CYS A 75 -6.74 7.25 8.13
N ASP A 76 -6.94 7.28 9.45
CA ASP A 76 -6.22 8.17 10.37
C ASP A 76 -5.00 7.49 11.02
N GLY A 77 -4.78 6.21 10.71
CA GLY A 77 -3.66 5.41 11.23
C GLY A 77 -2.47 5.30 10.27
N TYR A 78 -1.39 4.74 10.79
CA TYR A 78 -0.16 4.40 10.06
C TYR A 78 -0.13 2.91 9.72
N ILE A 79 0.48 2.53 8.59
CA ILE A 79 0.45 1.16 8.09
C ILE A 79 1.44 0.30 8.88
N CYS A 80 0.97 -0.86 9.33
CA CYS A 80 1.80 -1.84 10.05
C CYS A 80 2.17 -3.02 9.15
N SER A 81 1.17 -3.61 8.50
CA SER A 81 1.34 -4.78 7.63
C SER A 81 0.27 -4.80 6.55
N PHE A 82 0.59 -5.39 5.41
CA PHE A 82 -0.37 -5.64 4.34
C PHE A 82 -0.24 -7.09 3.89
N ARG A 83 -1.35 -7.82 3.93
CA ARG A 83 -1.38 -9.23 3.58
C ARG A 83 -2.66 -9.56 2.79
N GLY A 84 -2.50 -9.74 1.48
CA GLY A 84 -3.56 -10.04 0.52
C GLY A 84 -4.59 -8.92 0.37
N LEU A 85 -5.63 -8.97 1.20
CA LEU A 85 -6.73 -7.99 1.23
C LEU A 85 -6.80 -7.20 2.54
N VAL A 86 -5.98 -7.54 3.54
CA VAL A 86 -6.04 -6.94 4.87
C VAL A 86 -4.86 -6.02 5.07
N VAL A 87 -5.14 -4.73 5.23
CA VAL A 87 -4.15 -3.74 5.68
C VAL A 87 -4.39 -3.47 7.15
N ARG A 88 -3.38 -3.77 7.97
CA ARG A 88 -3.37 -3.43 9.39
C ARG A 88 -2.77 -2.06 9.58
N THR A 89 -3.47 -1.19 10.31
CA THR A 89 -2.98 0.13 10.69
C THR A 89 -3.01 0.32 12.21
N VAL A 90 -2.26 1.32 12.69
CA VAL A 90 -2.24 1.70 14.10
C VAL A 90 -2.49 3.20 14.26
N LEU A 91 -3.35 3.56 15.21
CA LEU A 91 -3.56 4.95 15.61
C LEU A 91 -2.50 5.36 16.64
N LEU A 92 -1.61 6.29 16.28
CA LEU A 92 -0.50 6.71 17.15
C LEU A 92 -0.86 7.83 18.12
N ASP A 93 -1.94 8.58 17.89
CA ASP A 93 -2.32 9.77 18.68
C ASP A 93 -2.49 9.48 20.17
N ASN A 94 -2.84 8.23 20.53
CA ASN A 94 -3.03 7.79 21.91
C ASN A 94 -1.86 6.96 22.48
N PHE A 95 -0.87 6.62 21.63
CA PHE A 95 0.27 5.78 22.00
C PHE A 95 1.41 6.58 22.64
N LEU A 96 1.49 7.89 22.40
CA LEU A 96 2.56 8.77 22.90
C LEU A 96 2.40 9.17 24.39
N LEU A 97 1.32 8.76 25.06
CA LEU A 97 1.23 8.90 26.51
C LEU A 97 2.19 7.89 27.14
N TYR A 98 3.30 8.39 27.70
CA TYR A 98 4.47 7.71 28.28
C TYR A 98 4.21 6.49 29.22
N LYS A 99 2.94 6.10 29.49
CA LYS A 99 2.54 4.96 30.31
C LYS A 99 1.33 4.15 29.82
N SER A 100 0.74 4.44 28.66
CA SER A 100 -0.26 3.54 28.07
C SER A 100 0.46 2.38 27.39
N GLY A 101 0.34 1.17 27.94
CA GLY A 101 0.81 -0.03 27.24
C GLY A 101 0.14 -0.16 25.87
N ALA A 102 0.78 -0.86 24.94
CA ALA A 102 0.20 -1.16 23.63
C ALA A 102 -1.16 -1.88 23.81
N ASP A 103 -2.26 -1.15 23.64
CA ASP A 103 -3.62 -1.70 23.69
C ASP A 103 -4.06 -2.08 22.27
N ARG A 104 -4.66 -3.26 22.13
CA ARG A 104 -5.19 -3.78 20.87
C ARG A 104 -6.24 -2.87 20.24
N ARG A 105 -6.92 -2.02 21.02
CA ARG A 105 -7.90 -1.06 20.51
C ARG A 105 -7.34 -0.04 19.52
N PHE A 106 -6.02 0.16 19.52
CA PHE A 106 -5.36 1.06 18.58
C PHE A 106 -4.99 0.37 17.25
N ILE A 107 -5.18 -0.95 17.14
CA ILE A 107 -4.93 -1.73 15.92
C ILE A 107 -6.24 -1.83 15.14
N ILE A 108 -6.22 -1.40 13.89
CA ILE A 108 -7.36 -1.46 12.98
C ILE A 108 -6.99 -2.34 11.80
N ASP A 109 -7.80 -3.36 11.52
CA ASP A 109 -7.67 -4.20 10.33
C ASP A 109 -8.72 -3.75 9.30
N SER A 110 -8.25 -3.18 8.19
CA SER A 110 -9.08 -2.74 7.08
C SER A 110 -9.07 -3.77 5.97
N GLU A 111 -10.22 -4.36 5.67
CA GLU A 111 -10.42 -5.18 4.48
C GLU A 111 -10.63 -4.31 3.24
N ILE A 112 -9.80 -4.52 2.24
CA ILE A 112 -9.88 -3.84 0.96
C ILE A 112 -10.88 -4.61 0.09
N LYS A 113 -12.01 -3.97 -0.23
CA LYS A 113 -13.01 -4.54 -1.14
C LYS A 113 -12.47 -4.51 -2.56
N VAL A 114 -12.13 -5.68 -3.08
CA VAL A 114 -11.85 -5.84 -4.52
C VAL A 114 -13.15 -5.56 -5.28
N PHE A 115 -13.22 -4.43 -5.97
CA PHE A 115 -14.22 -4.26 -7.03
C PHE A 115 -13.82 -5.20 -8.17
N MET A 116 -14.43 -6.39 -8.18
CA MET A 116 -14.28 -7.39 -9.23
C MET A 116 -14.91 -6.88 -10.54
N TYR A 117 -14.24 -5.96 -11.23
CA TYR A 117 -14.56 -5.59 -12.62
C TYR A 117 -14.04 -6.67 -13.58
N MET A 118 -14.48 -7.92 -13.42
CA MET A 118 -14.25 -8.97 -14.42
C MET A 118 -15.39 -9.98 -14.58
N LEU A 119 -16.62 -9.59 -14.24
CA LEU A 119 -17.83 -10.27 -14.73
C LEU A 119 -18.63 -9.32 -15.60
N PHE A 120 -18.14 -9.00 -16.82
CA PHE A 120 -18.98 -8.69 -17.99
C PHE A 120 -18.07 -8.58 -19.24
N VAL A 121 -17.38 -9.66 -19.59
CA VAL A 121 -17.10 -9.92 -21.01
C VAL A 121 -18.25 -10.80 -21.48
N PRO A 122 -19.21 -10.30 -22.28
CA PRO A 122 -20.21 -11.19 -22.85
C PRO A 122 -19.46 -12.15 -23.77
N PHE A 123 -19.57 -13.44 -23.47
CA PHE A 123 -19.22 -14.53 -24.36
C PHE A 123 -19.87 -14.25 -25.72
N LYS A 124 -19.09 -13.81 -26.71
CA LYS A 124 -19.52 -13.87 -28.12
C LYS A 124 -19.53 -15.34 -28.49
N GLY A 125 -20.72 -15.94 -28.48
CA GLY A 125 -20.95 -17.23 -29.12
C GLY A 125 -20.62 -17.11 -30.61
N HIS A 126 -19.80 -18.04 -31.09
CA HIS A 126 -19.70 -18.43 -32.48
C HIS A 126 -20.92 -19.25 -32.88
#